data_AF-A0A7G8PF34-F1
#
_entry.id   AF-A0A7G8PF34-F1
#
_cell.length_a   1.000
_cell.length_b   1.000
_cell.length_c   1.000
_cell.angle_alpha   90.00
_cell.angle_beta   90.00
_cell.angle_gamma   90.00
#
_symmetry.space_group_name_H-M   'P 1'
#
loop_
_entity.id
_entity.type
_entity.pdbx_description
1 polymer ?
#
loop_
_entity_poly.entity_id
_entity_poly.type
_entity_poly.pdbx_seq_one_letter_code
_entity_poly.pdbx_strand_id
1 'polypeptide(L)'
;MRLFLADDAWSELTSGAEPVVRVAAADLGQARRARARLRGGPERVAVILDIEVTVAAHGDVRAAYASLDGKTAGVRYAGTVDGLAGLIADIESAEVADGVTLVAADSPQDLRGLGEDVLRRLAERGRISA
;
A
#
# COMPACT_ATOMS: atom_id res chain seq x y z
N MET A 1 -5.95 3.49 -9.14
CA MET A 1 -5.02 3.36 -8.00
C MET A 1 -3.56 3.32 -8.48
N ARG A 2 -2.61 3.95 -7.75
CA ARG A 2 -1.16 3.82 -8.00
C ARG A 2 -0.49 2.87 -7.00
N LEU A 3 0.47 2.06 -7.43
CA LEU A 3 1.17 1.10 -6.57
C LEU A 3 2.68 1.29 -6.65
N PHE A 4 3.31 1.42 -5.49
CA PHE A 4 4.74 1.56 -5.33
C PHE A 4 5.31 0.44 -4.45
N LEU A 5 6.60 0.19 -4.60
CA LEU A 5 7.38 -0.71 -3.75
C LEU A 5 8.46 0.09 -3.03
N ALA A 6 8.75 -0.26 -1.78
CA ALA A 6 9.91 0.20 -1.05
C ALA A 6 10.71 -1.02 -0.57
N ASP A 7 11.49 -1.58 -1.51
CA ASP A 7 12.54 -2.57 -1.24
C ASP A 7 13.88 -1.84 -1.06
N ASP A 8 14.85 -2.06 -1.94
CA ASP A 8 16.12 -1.33 -2.02
C ASP A 8 15.92 0.10 -2.53
N ALA A 9 14.88 0.34 -3.34
CA ALA A 9 14.55 1.64 -3.90
C ALA A 9 13.05 1.87 -3.95
N TRP A 10 12.63 3.14 -3.85
CA TRP A 10 11.23 3.49 -4.05
C TRP A 10 10.92 3.51 -5.54
N SER A 11 10.06 2.59 -6.00
CA SER A 11 9.72 2.43 -7.42
C SER A 11 8.22 2.28 -7.64
N GLU A 12 7.70 2.82 -8.74
CA GLU A 12 6.31 2.65 -9.14
C GLU A 12 6.16 1.40 -10.01
N LEU A 13 5.18 0.53 -9.69
CA LEU A 13 4.78 -0.57 -10.58
C LEU A 13 3.71 -0.16 -11.59
N THR A 14 2.93 0.87 -11.25
CA THR A 14 1.99 1.53 -12.15
C THR A 14 2.66 2.69 -12.91
N SER A 15 1.88 3.46 -13.67
CA SER A 15 2.36 4.61 -14.44
C SER A 15 1.46 5.84 -14.25
N GLY A 16 1.57 6.50 -13.09
CA GLY A 16 0.88 7.78 -12.85
C GLY A 16 1.69 9.00 -13.31
N ALA A 17 1.00 10.04 -13.79
CA ALA A 17 1.63 11.25 -14.34
C ALA A 17 1.79 12.37 -13.30
N GLU A 18 0.95 12.40 -12.26
CA GLU A 18 1.01 13.46 -11.26
C GLU A 18 2.22 13.32 -10.33
N PRO A 19 2.78 14.44 -9.82
CA PRO A 19 3.74 14.40 -8.72
C PRO A 19 3.18 13.64 -7.51
N VAL A 20 4.05 12.89 -6.83
CA VAL A 20 3.66 12.05 -5.69
C VAL A 20 4.22 12.59 -4.38
N VAL A 21 3.41 12.45 -3.32
CA VAL A 21 3.85 12.63 -1.94
C VAL A 21 3.64 11.32 -1.20
N ARG A 22 4.74 10.73 -0.73
CA ARG A 22 4.73 9.54 0.12
C ARG A 22 4.39 9.92 1.57
N VAL A 23 3.47 9.19 2.19
CA VAL A 23 3.00 9.45 3.55
C VAL A 23 3.00 8.17 4.36
N ALA A 24 3.65 8.21 5.52
CA ALA A 24 3.45 7.22 6.58
C ALA A 24 2.37 7.71 7.56
N ALA A 25 1.50 6.80 7.98
CA ALA A 25 0.45 7.06 8.96
C ALA A 25 0.26 5.82 9.84
N ALA A 26 -0.10 6.03 11.12
CA ALA A 26 -0.38 4.95 12.06
C ALA A 26 -1.69 4.23 11.75
N ASP A 27 -2.64 4.92 11.12
CA ASP A 27 -3.95 4.38 10.76
C ASP A 27 -4.55 5.09 9.52
N LEU A 28 -5.60 4.48 8.96
CA LEU A 28 -6.30 4.99 7.77
C LEU A 28 -6.96 6.35 8.02
N GLY A 29 -7.38 6.65 9.25
CA GLY A 29 -7.96 7.94 9.61
C GLY A 29 -6.93 9.07 9.54
N GLN A 30 -5.72 8.83 10.05
CA GLN A 30 -4.60 9.75 9.93
C GLN A 30 -4.18 9.93 8.47
N ALA A 31 -4.12 8.86 7.69
CA ALA A 31 -3.83 8.92 6.25
C ALA A 31 -4.86 9.79 5.51
N ARG A 32 -6.15 9.56 5.75
CA ARG A 32 -7.24 10.35 5.13
C ARG A 32 -7.14 11.84 5.49
N ARG A 33 -6.83 12.16 6.75
CA ARG A 33 -6.61 13.55 7.18
C ARG A 33 -5.39 14.17 6.48
N ALA A 34 -4.30 13.42 6.33
CA ALA A 34 -3.12 13.89 5.61
C ALA A 34 -3.43 14.18 4.13
N ARG A 35 -4.15 13.28 3.46
CA ARG A 35 -4.60 13.48 2.08
C ARG A 35 -5.48 14.71 1.92
N ALA A 36 -6.46 14.89 2.79
CA ALA A 36 -7.36 16.05 2.75
C ALA A 36 -6.59 17.38 2.87
N ARG A 37 -5.56 17.43 3.72
CA ARG A 37 -4.70 18.63 3.84
C ARG A 37 -3.87 18.88 2.58
N LEU A 38 -3.23 17.85 2.03
CA LEU A 38 -2.38 17.98 0.83
C LEU A 38 -3.19 18.38 -0.41
N ARG A 39 -4.41 17.85 -0.56
CA ARG A 39 -5.32 18.24 -1.66
C ARG A 39 -5.86 19.66 -1.58
N GLY A 40 -5.79 20.30 -0.41
CA GLY A 40 -6.15 21.71 -0.24
C GLY A 40 -5.07 22.69 -0.71
N GLY A 41 -3.90 22.19 -1.14
CA GLY A 41 -2.80 23.00 -1.66
C GLY A 41 -3.03 23.50 -3.10
N PRO A 42 -2.18 24.43 -3.57
CA PRO A 42 -2.29 25.00 -4.92
C PRO A 42 -1.90 24.01 -6.03
N GLU A 43 -1.10 22.98 -5.72
CA GLU A 43 -0.65 21.98 -6.68
C GLU A 43 -1.38 20.65 -6.46
N ARG A 44 -1.72 19.97 -7.56
CA ARG A 44 -2.35 18.65 -7.51
C ARG A 44 -1.28 17.58 -7.36
N VAL A 45 -1.25 16.94 -6.19
CA VAL A 45 -0.35 15.83 -5.87
C VAL A 45 -1.13 14.55 -5.59
N ALA A 46 -0.57 13.41 -5.96
CA ALA A 46 -1.09 12.09 -5.59
C ALA A 46 -0.49 11.66 -4.24
N VAL A 47 -1.35 11.31 -3.28
CA VAL A 47 -0.92 10.89 -1.94
C VAL A 47 -0.77 9.39 -1.88
N ILE A 48 0.45 8.91 -1.61
CA ILE A 48 0.83 7.50 -1.61
C ILE A 48 1.06 7.04 -0.17
N LEU A 49 0.20 6.16 0.34
CA LEU A 49 0.23 5.70 1.73
C LEU A 49 1.16 4.48 1.90
N ASP A 50 2.05 4.54 2.89
CA ASP A 50 2.88 3.40 3.26
C ASP A 50 2.08 2.32 3.99
N ILE A 51 2.20 1.09 3.49
CA ILE A 51 1.66 -0.12 4.10
C ILE A 51 2.83 -1.07 4.38
N GLU A 52 3.07 -1.36 5.65
CA GLU A 52 3.99 -2.42 6.06
C GLU A 52 3.28 -3.77 5.89
N VAL A 53 3.85 -4.66 5.09
CA VAL A 53 3.18 -5.88 4.64
C VAL A 53 3.97 -7.12 4.99
N THR A 54 3.29 -8.11 5.58
CA THR A 54 3.73 -9.51 5.62
C THR A 54 2.62 -10.42 5.09
N VAL A 55 2.94 -11.27 4.12
CA VAL A 55 1.99 -12.28 3.63
C VAL A 55 2.18 -13.58 4.40
N ALA A 56 1.11 -14.07 5.03
CA ALA A 56 1.15 -15.29 5.81
C ALA A 56 1.35 -16.52 4.91
N ALA A 57 2.50 -17.18 5.02
CA ALA A 57 2.68 -18.51 4.45
C ALA A 57 1.71 -19.49 5.13
N HIS A 58 0.95 -20.24 4.33
CA HIS A 58 0.03 -21.28 4.81
C HIS A 58 -1.07 -20.82 5.79
N GLY A 59 -1.39 -19.52 5.81
CA GLY A 59 -2.51 -18.99 6.60
C GLY A 59 -2.21 -18.74 8.09
N ASP A 60 -0.95 -18.83 8.54
CA ASP A 60 -0.59 -18.42 9.90
C ASP A 60 -0.46 -16.90 10.01
N VAL A 61 -1.61 -16.24 10.02
CA VAL A 61 -1.74 -14.79 10.14
C VAL A 61 -1.20 -14.29 11.48
N ARG A 62 -1.28 -15.11 12.54
CA ARG A 62 -0.81 -14.71 13.88
C ARG A 62 0.70 -14.59 13.91
N ALA A 63 1.42 -15.55 13.33
CA ALA A 63 2.86 -15.46 13.16
C ALA A 63 3.25 -14.26 12.29
N ALA A 64 2.51 -14.01 11.20
CA ALA A 64 2.74 -12.86 10.32
C ALA A 64 2.53 -11.51 11.02
N TYR A 65 1.56 -11.38 11.93
CA TYR A 65 1.43 -10.16 12.74
C TYR A 65 2.57 -10.00 13.75
N ALA A 66 3.09 -11.10 14.29
CA ALA A 66 4.20 -11.07 15.24
C ALA A 66 5.53 -10.67 14.59
N SER A 67 5.70 -10.88 13.27
CA SER A 67 6.87 -10.43 12.52
C SER A 67 6.84 -8.95 12.15
N LEU A 68 5.69 -8.27 12.30
CA LEU A 68 5.61 -6.82 12.16
C LEU A 68 6.18 -6.18 13.42
N ASP A 69 7.44 -5.76 13.34
CA ASP A 69 8.21 -5.21 14.46
C ASP A 69 7.71 -3.81 14.88
N GLY A 70 6.91 -3.17 14.03
CA GLY A 70 6.39 -1.83 14.22
C GLY A 70 7.44 -0.73 14.20
N LYS A 71 8.66 -1.03 13.76
CA LYS A 71 9.72 -0.04 13.55
C LYS A 71 9.50 0.66 12.20
N THR A 72 8.84 -0.01 11.26
CA THR A 72 8.40 0.59 10.00
C THR A 72 7.18 1.49 10.25
N ALA A 73 7.28 2.76 9.84
CA ALA A 73 6.17 3.69 9.90
C ALA A 73 5.17 3.40 8.77
N GLY A 74 3.91 3.16 9.10
CA GLY A 74 2.88 2.86 8.11
C GLY A 74 1.70 2.08 8.68
N VAL A 75 0.69 1.89 7.85
CA VAL A 75 -0.44 1.01 8.17
C VAL A 75 0.02 -0.43 8.04
N ARG A 76 -0.31 -1.26 9.03
CA ARG A 76 0.16 -2.64 9.08
C ARG A 76 -0.84 -3.60 8.47
N TYR A 77 -0.35 -4.48 7.62
CA TYR A 77 -1.11 -5.57 7.05
C TYR A 77 -0.38 -6.90 7.20
N ALA A 78 -1.04 -7.87 7.85
CA ALA A 78 -0.61 -9.25 7.85
C ALA A 78 -1.80 -10.14 7.43
N GLY A 79 -1.59 -10.95 6.39
CA GLY A 79 -2.70 -11.72 5.82
C GLY A 79 -2.38 -12.33 4.47
N THR A 80 -3.38 -12.41 3.61
CA THR A 80 -3.26 -13.03 2.27
C THR A 80 -3.11 -11.96 1.19
N VAL A 81 -2.63 -12.34 0.01
CA VAL A 81 -2.58 -11.42 -1.12
C VAL A 81 -3.98 -10.94 -1.54
N ASP A 82 -4.98 -11.82 -1.45
CA ASP A 82 -6.39 -11.47 -1.71
C ASP A 82 -6.94 -10.44 -0.73
N GLY A 83 -6.59 -10.57 0.55
CA GLY A 83 -6.97 -9.60 1.58
C GLY A 83 -6.25 -8.27 1.40
N LEU A 84 -4.97 -8.29 0.99
CA LEU A 84 -4.21 -7.08 0.69
C LEU A 84 -4.80 -6.32 -0.49
N ALA A 85 -5.14 -7.03 -1.58
CA ALA A 85 -5.82 -6.43 -2.72
C ALA A 85 -7.19 -5.84 -2.33
N GLY A 86 -7.94 -6.52 -1.45
CA GLY A 86 -9.18 -5.99 -0.88
C GLY A 86 -8.97 -4.69 -0.09
N LEU A 87 -7.99 -4.68 0.82
CA LEU A 87 -7.65 -3.49 1.61
C LEU A 87 -7.27 -2.30 0.71
N ILE A 88 -6.45 -2.53 -0.32
CA ILE A 88 -6.03 -1.48 -1.25
C ILE A 88 -7.23 -0.94 -2.03
N ALA A 89 -8.16 -1.80 -2.46
CA ALA A 89 -9.39 -1.37 -3.12
C ALA A 89 -10.29 -0.55 -2.19
N ASP A 90 -10.34 -0.88 -0.89
CA ASP A 90 -11.09 -0.14 0.11
C ASP A 90 -10.44 1.23 0.39
N ILE A 91 -9.11 1.31 0.45
CA ILE A 91 -8.35 2.57 0.57
C ILE A 91 -8.66 3.51 -0.59
N GLU A 92 -8.75 2.98 -1.82
CA GLU A 92 -9.16 3.74 -3.00
C GLU A 92 -10.59 4.26 -2.84
N SER A 93 -11.52 3.34 -2.57
CA SER A 93 -12.96 3.63 -2.58
C SER A 93 -13.37 4.55 -1.45
N ALA A 94 -12.68 4.50 -0.31
CA ALA A 94 -12.87 5.39 0.83
C ALA A 94 -12.08 6.70 0.72
N GLU A 95 -11.38 6.91 -0.40
CA GLU A 95 -10.56 8.11 -0.67
C GLU A 95 -9.52 8.41 0.42
N VAL A 96 -8.95 7.35 1.02
CA VAL A 96 -7.93 7.47 2.05
C VAL A 96 -6.59 7.89 1.45
N ALA A 97 -6.24 7.31 0.29
CA ALA A 97 -5.02 7.59 -0.46
C ALA A 97 -5.30 7.47 -1.97
N ASP A 98 -4.45 8.07 -2.80
CA ASP A 98 -4.51 7.94 -4.26
C ASP A 98 -3.66 6.76 -4.77
N GLY A 99 -2.78 6.27 -3.90
CA GLY A 99 -1.86 5.17 -4.11
C GLY A 99 -1.39 4.56 -2.81
N VAL A 100 -0.67 3.45 -2.88
CA VAL A 100 0.01 2.86 -1.73
C VAL A 100 1.45 2.48 -2.08
N THR A 101 2.33 2.50 -1.09
CA THR A 101 3.66 1.90 -1.14
C THR A 101 3.64 0.63 -0.30
N LEU A 102 4.00 -0.51 -0.89
CA LEU A 102 4.25 -1.73 -0.14
C LEU A 102 5.65 -1.66 0.45
N VAL A 103 5.75 -1.75 1.77
CA VAL A 103 7.01 -1.76 2.52
C VAL A 103 7.15 -3.15 3.13
N ALA A 104 8.31 -3.79 2.90
CA ALA A 104 8.58 -5.10 3.47
C ALA A 104 8.72 -4.97 4.98
N ALA A 105 8.16 -5.93 5.71
CA ALA A 105 8.57 -6.15 7.10
C ALA A 105 10.00 -6.72 7.15
N ASP A 106 10.60 -6.79 8.34
CA ASP A 106 11.98 -7.26 8.61
C ASP A 106 12.33 -8.68 8.05
N SER A 107 11.39 -9.40 7.46
CA SER A 107 11.61 -10.71 6.82
C SER A 107 11.78 -10.57 5.31
N PRO A 108 12.75 -11.28 4.68
CA PRO A 108 12.91 -11.28 3.23
C PRO A 108 11.61 -11.71 2.54
N GLN A 109 11.02 -10.79 1.77
CA GLN A 109 9.80 -11.01 1.00
C GLN A 109 10.01 -10.45 -0.40
N ASP A 110 9.61 -11.21 -1.41
CA ASP A 110 9.59 -10.71 -2.79
C ASP A 110 8.45 -9.70 -2.95
N LEU A 111 8.75 -8.43 -2.68
CA LEU A 111 7.79 -7.32 -2.83
C LEU A 111 7.37 -7.11 -4.28
N ARG A 112 8.25 -7.42 -5.24
CA ARG A 112 7.93 -7.25 -6.66
C ARG A 112 6.90 -8.26 -7.11
N GLY A 113 7.15 -9.55 -6.86
CA GLY A 113 6.18 -10.60 -7.14
C GLY A 113 4.86 -10.38 -6.40
N LEU A 114 4.93 -9.95 -5.13
CA LEU A 114 3.73 -9.58 -4.37
C LEU A 114 2.96 -8.42 -5.02
N GLY A 115 3.66 -7.36 -5.42
CA GLY A 115 3.04 -6.19 -6.06
C GLY A 115 2.35 -6.56 -7.38
N GLU A 116 2.99 -7.38 -8.21
CA GLU A 116 2.40 -7.90 -9.45
C GLU A 116 1.16 -8.76 -9.19
N ASP A 117 1.20 -9.62 -8.16
CA ASP A 117 0.05 -10.43 -7.75
C ASP A 117 -1.13 -9.61 -7.24
N VAL A 118 -0.85 -8.52 -6.52
CA VAL A 118 -1.86 -7.55 -6.07
C VAL A 118 -2.49 -6.84 -7.27
N LEU A 119 -1.67 -6.35 -8.21
CA LEU A 119 -2.17 -5.66 -9.41
C LEU A 119 -3.07 -6.57 -10.24
N ARG A 120 -2.69 -7.84 -10.40
CA ARG A 120 -3.51 -8.84 -11.10
C ARG A 120 -4.90 -8.99 -10.46
N ARG A 121 -4.96 -9.12 -9.15
CA ARG A 121 -6.23 -9.23 -8.38
C ARG A 121 -7.07 -7.96 -8.45
N LEU A 122 -6.43 -6.79 -8.47
CA LEU A 122 -7.13 -5.51 -8.64
C LEU A 122 -7.70 -5.35 -10.05
N ALA A 123 -6.98 -5.82 -11.08
CA ALA A 123 -7.45 -5.86 -12.46
C ALA A 123 -8.65 -6.81 -12.64
N GLU A 124 -8.60 -8.01 -12.05
CA GLU A 124 -9.71 -8.97 -12.02
C GLU A 124 -10.98 -8.40 -11.36
N ARG A 125 -10.82 -7.48 -10.40
CA ARG A 125 -11.91 -6.75 -9.74
C ARG A 125 -12.42 -5.54 -10.53
N GLY A 126 -11.86 -5.26 -11.71
CA GLY A 126 -12.24 -4.14 -12.57
C GLY A 126 -11.76 -2.76 -12.10
N ARG A 127 -10.66 -2.69 -11.34
CA ARG A 127 -10.16 -1.45 -10.69
C ARG A 127 -8.87 -0.88 -11.28
N ILE A 128 -8.21 -1.59 -12.19
CA ILE A 128 -7.01 -1.10 -12.90
C ILE A 128 -7.12 -1.47 -14.39
N SER A 129 -6.85 -0.51 -15.28
CA SER A 129 -6.54 -0.77 -16.69
C SER A 129 -5.02 -0.70 -16.84
N ALA A 130 -4.43 -1.74 -17.43
CA ALA A 130 -2.99 -1.84 -17.71
C ALA A 130 -2.52 -0.80 -18.73
#